data_AF-A0A6V7M3Z6-F1
#
_entry.id   AF-A0A6V7M3Z6-F1
#
_cell.length_a   1.000
_cell.length_b   1.000
_cell.length_c   1.000
_cell.angle_alpha   90.00
_cell.angle_beta   90.00
_cell.angle_gamma   90.00
#
_symmetry.space_group_name_H-M   'P 1'
#
loop_
_entity.id
_entity.type
_entity.pdbx_description
1 polymer ?
#
loop_
_entity_poly.entity_id
_entity_poly.type
_entity_poly.pdbx_seq_one_letter_code
_entity_poly.pdbx_strand_id
1 'polypeptide(L)'
;GVVYSPVVCRKCSKKRIERKEIITEIVETEQKYGRDLRIILEEFHRPMLGAGLLTPEQLSAIFLNVEELLEHNLVLAEKLREAVEMSQLAGDEDLITVDVGRIFLESERMLHAFESYCTRQGGASLLLQNLEKEKELLRIFLKVSQMENAVLRRMNLNSFLMVPVQRVTKYPLLLARLLKATPTVRADVQEGRKRLEQARSNIELHLEHMNA
;
A
#
# COMPACT_ATOMS: atom_id res chain seq x y z
N GLY A 1 5.96 -33.28 -35.45
CA GLY A 1 5.03 -33.37 -34.32
C GLY A 1 4.31 -32.04 -34.21
N VAL A 2 2.99 -32.04 -34.35
CA VAL A 2 2.20 -30.81 -34.37
C VAL A 2 2.21 -30.21 -32.97
N VAL A 3 2.88 -29.07 -32.82
CA VAL A 3 2.87 -28.28 -31.60
C VAL A 3 1.44 -27.75 -31.43
N TYR A 4 0.67 -28.34 -30.53
CA TYR A 4 -0.61 -27.78 -30.08
C TYR A 4 -0.31 -26.47 -29.35
N SER A 5 -0.19 -25.37 -30.09
CA SER A 5 -0.41 -24.05 -29.52
C SER A 5 -1.92 -23.96 -29.26
N PRO A 6 -2.38 -23.89 -28.00
CA PRO A 6 -3.80 -23.68 -27.75
C PRO A 6 -4.14 -22.33 -28.38
N VAL A 7 -5.08 -22.32 -29.33
CA VAL A 7 -5.57 -21.07 -29.91
C VAL A 7 -6.36 -20.36 -28.80
N VAL A 8 -5.67 -19.57 -27.98
CA VAL A 8 -6.30 -18.75 -26.95
C VAL A 8 -7.13 -17.70 -27.67
N CYS A 9 -8.45 -17.70 -27.44
CA CYS A 9 -9.33 -16.67 -28.02
C CYS A 9 -8.82 -15.27 -27.64
N ARG A 10 -8.91 -14.30 -28.58
CA ARG A 10 -8.44 -12.91 -28.38
C ARG A 10 -8.92 -12.28 -27.06
N LYS A 11 -10.16 -12.58 -26.65
CA LYS A 11 -10.71 -12.11 -25.36
C LYS A 11 -9.96 -12.66 -24.15
N CYS A 12 -9.56 -13.93 -24.20
CA CYS A 12 -8.80 -14.59 -23.14
C CYS A 12 -7.35 -14.08 -23.06
N SER A 13 -6.72 -13.80 -24.21
CA SER A 13 -5.39 -13.19 -24.25
C SER A 13 -5.40 -11.77 -23.65
N LYS A 14 -6.39 -10.94 -24.01
CA LYS A 14 -6.53 -9.58 -23.44
C LYS A 14 -6.69 -9.61 -21.91
N LYS A 15 -7.51 -10.52 -21.37
CA LYS A 15 -7.71 -10.67 -19.92
C LYS A 15 -6.44 -11.13 -19.19
N ARG A 16 -5.61 -11.98 -19.80
CA ARG A 16 -4.33 -12.43 -19.23
C ARG A 16 -3.35 -11.27 -19.09
N ILE A 17 -3.21 -10.45 -20.14
CA ILE A 17 -2.39 -9.24 -20.14
C ILE A 17 -2.88 -8.27 -19.06
N GLU A 18 -4.19 -7.98 -19.03
CA GLU A 18 -4.79 -7.09 -18.03
C GLU A 18 -4.55 -7.58 -16.59
N ARG A 19 -4.69 -8.88 -16.33
CA ARG A 19 -4.39 -9.46 -15.02
C ARG A 19 -2.92 -9.25 -14.63
N LYS A 20 -1.99 -9.52 -15.54
CA LYS A 20 -0.56 -9.32 -15.31
C LYS A 20 -0.23 -7.86 -15.00
N GLU A 21 -0.79 -6.92 -15.75
CA GLU A 21 -0.64 -5.48 -15.53
C GLU A 21 -1.17 -5.08 -14.15
N ILE A 22 -2.34 -5.58 -13.73
CA ILE A 22 -2.91 -5.28 -12.41
C ILE A 22 -2.04 -5.83 -11.28
N ILE A 23 -1.52 -7.06 -11.40
CA ILE A 23 -0.62 -7.64 -10.38
C ILE A 23 0.67 -6.81 -10.29
N THR A 24 1.23 -6.43 -11.42
CA THR A 24 2.42 -5.58 -11.49
C THR A 24 2.16 -4.22 -10.84
N GLU A 25 1.02 -3.60 -11.15
CA GLU A 25 0.57 -2.34 -10.52
C GLU A 25 0.45 -2.48 -8.99
N ILE A 26 -0.12 -3.59 -8.50
CA ILE A 26 -0.24 -3.85 -7.05
C ILE A 26 1.15 -3.87 -6.41
N VAL A 27 2.10 -4.62 -6.97
CA VAL A 27 3.47 -4.75 -6.45
C VAL A 27 4.19 -3.40 -6.47
N GLU A 28 4.21 -2.72 -7.61
CA GLU A 28 4.93 -1.45 -7.80
C GLU A 28 4.38 -0.35 -6.89
N THR A 29 3.05 -0.28 -6.78
CA THR A 29 2.41 0.72 -5.93
C THR A 29 2.55 0.40 -4.44
N GLU A 30 2.70 -0.87 -4.05
CA GLU A 30 2.99 -1.26 -2.66
C GLU A 30 4.42 -0.91 -2.26
N GLN A 31 5.39 -1.15 -3.15
CA GLN A 31 6.77 -0.71 -2.94
C GLN A 31 6.86 0.82 -2.87
N LYS A 32 6.12 1.53 -3.71
CA LYS A 32 6.03 2.99 -3.65
C LYS A 32 5.44 3.45 -2.31
N TYR A 33 4.39 2.80 -1.83
CA TYR A 33 3.82 3.10 -0.52
C TYR A 33 4.85 2.93 0.61
N GLY A 34 5.62 1.84 0.60
CA GLY A 34 6.71 1.62 1.55
C GLY A 34 7.80 2.68 1.51
N ARG A 35 8.17 3.13 0.31
CA ARG A 35 9.11 4.27 0.15
C ARG A 35 8.54 5.55 0.75
N ASP A 36 7.25 5.83 0.53
CA ASP A 36 6.61 7.02 1.08
C ASP A 36 6.53 6.97 2.62
N LEU A 37 6.24 5.80 3.21
CA LEU A 37 6.32 5.61 4.68
C LEU A 37 7.74 5.79 5.22
N ARG A 38 8.75 5.29 4.52
CA ARG A 38 10.15 5.46 4.91
C ARG A 38 10.56 6.93 4.89
N ILE A 39 10.13 7.68 3.87
CA ILE A 39 10.38 9.13 3.77
C ILE A 39 9.80 9.87 4.98
N ILE A 40 8.60 9.49 5.46
CA ILE A 40 8.01 10.08 6.67
C ILE A 40 8.96 9.95 7.86
N LEU A 41 9.57 8.77 8.04
CA LEU A 41 10.47 8.50 9.16
C LEU A 41 11.84 9.15 8.99
N GLU A 42 12.42 9.07 7.79
CA GLU A 42 13.80 9.45 7.51
C GLU A 42 13.99 10.95 7.29
N GLU A 43 13.03 11.60 6.63
CA GLU A 43 13.14 13.00 6.23
C GLU A 43 12.37 13.95 7.17
N PHE A 44 11.48 13.42 8.00
CA PHE A 44 10.72 14.24 8.96
C PHE A 44 10.89 13.77 10.41
N HIS A 45 10.48 12.56 10.75
CA HIS A 45 10.48 12.11 12.17
C HIS A 45 11.88 12.17 12.80
N ARG A 46 12.88 11.49 12.21
CA ARG A 46 14.25 11.43 12.74
C ARG A 46 14.92 12.81 12.80
N PRO A 47 14.87 13.66 11.73
CA PRO A 47 15.43 15.01 11.80
C PRO A 47 14.74 15.90 12.83
N MET A 48 13.41 15.84 12.95
CA MET A 48 12.68 16.62 13.95
C MET A 48 13.03 16.23 15.38
N LEU A 49 13.18 14.93 15.63
CA LEU A 49 13.62 14.40 16.93
C LEU A 49 15.06 14.84 17.23
N GLY A 50 15.98 14.64 16.29
CA GLY A 50 17.41 14.95 16.48
C GLY A 50 17.69 16.45 16.65
N ALA A 51 16.93 17.31 15.96
CA ALA A 51 17.02 18.76 16.10
C ALA A 51 16.19 19.32 17.27
N GLY A 52 15.42 18.47 17.99
CA GLY A 52 14.59 18.89 19.11
C GLY A 52 13.48 19.88 18.71
N LEU A 53 12.97 19.80 17.47
CA LEU A 53 11.92 20.70 16.98
C LEU A 53 10.59 20.48 17.72
N LEU A 54 10.35 19.23 18.14
CA LEU A 54 9.17 18.75 18.84
C LEU A 54 9.57 17.81 19.97
N THR A 55 8.72 17.70 21.00
CA THR A 55 8.93 16.71 22.07
C THR A 55 8.61 15.29 21.56
N PRO A 56 9.12 14.24 22.21
CA PRO A 56 8.79 12.86 21.84
C PRO A 56 7.28 12.59 21.84
N GLU A 57 6.52 13.19 22.74
CA GLU A 57 5.06 13.06 22.83
C GLU A 57 4.36 13.72 21.66
N GLN A 58 4.83 14.91 21.25
CA GLN A 58 4.31 15.62 20.07
C GLN A 58 4.60 14.83 18.78
N LEU A 59 5.81 14.25 18.67
CA LEU A 59 6.17 13.40 17.54
C LEU A 59 5.30 12.14 17.49
N SER A 60 5.14 11.44 18.62
CA SER A 60 4.27 10.27 18.68
C SER A 60 2.82 10.60 18.29
N ALA A 61 2.31 11.77 18.72
CA ALA A 61 0.95 12.21 18.37
C ALA A 61 0.79 12.62 16.89
N ILE A 62 1.86 13.05 16.21
CA ILE A 62 1.83 13.42 14.78
C ILE A 62 2.07 12.22 13.87
N PHE A 63 3.08 11.42 14.19
CA PHE A 63 3.53 10.29 13.36
C PHE A 63 2.83 8.98 13.68
N LEU A 64 2.06 8.93 14.78
CA LEU A 64 1.22 7.79 15.15
C LEU A 64 2.01 6.47 15.10
N ASN A 65 1.44 5.44 14.45
CA ASN A 65 2.02 4.12 14.25
C ASN A 65 2.57 3.92 12.82
N VAL A 66 3.21 4.95 12.23
CA VAL A 66 3.84 4.85 10.88
C VAL A 66 4.90 3.74 10.83
N GLU A 67 5.65 3.52 11.90
CA GLU A 67 6.66 2.44 11.96
C GLU A 67 6.02 1.05 11.81
N GLU A 68 4.94 0.80 12.55
CA GLU A 68 4.16 -0.45 12.44
C GLU A 68 3.57 -0.62 11.03
N LEU A 69 3.04 0.44 10.42
CA LEU A 69 2.55 0.41 9.04
C LEU A 69 3.66 0.07 8.04
N LEU A 70 4.89 0.58 8.26
CA LEU A 70 6.04 0.28 7.42
C LEU A 70 6.46 -1.18 7.58
N GLU A 71 6.49 -1.72 8.79
CA GLU A 71 6.79 -3.14 9.04
C GLU A 71 5.82 -4.06 8.30
N HIS A 72 4.51 -3.80 8.39
CA HIS A 72 3.50 -4.56 7.66
C HIS A 72 3.62 -4.40 6.15
N ASN A 73 3.88 -3.19 5.65
CA ASN A 73 4.11 -2.95 4.23
C ASN A 73 5.31 -3.73 3.70
N LEU A 74 6.44 -3.76 4.43
CA LEU A 74 7.64 -4.47 3.99
C LEU A 74 7.37 -5.97 3.83
N VAL A 75 6.64 -6.57 4.78
CA VAL A 75 6.24 -7.98 4.69
C VAL A 75 5.30 -8.22 3.51
N LEU A 76 4.30 -7.37 3.31
CA LEU A 76 3.35 -7.52 2.20
C LEU A 76 4.04 -7.34 0.83
N ALA A 77 4.84 -6.28 0.70
CA ALA A 77 5.58 -5.97 -0.53
C ALA A 77 6.52 -7.12 -0.91
N GLU A 78 7.19 -7.71 0.08
CA GLU A 78 8.08 -8.83 -0.15
C GLU A 78 7.32 -10.08 -0.58
N LYS A 79 6.25 -10.47 0.13
CA LYS A 79 5.40 -11.60 -0.27
C LYS A 79 4.87 -11.47 -1.69
N LEU A 80 4.44 -10.26 -2.07
CA LEU A 80 3.94 -9.98 -3.42
C LEU A 80 5.06 -10.11 -4.47
N ARG A 81 6.25 -9.57 -4.18
CA ARG A 81 7.42 -9.64 -5.06
C ARG A 81 7.88 -11.08 -5.26
N GLU A 82 8.08 -11.82 -4.18
CA GLU A 82 8.49 -13.23 -4.19
C GLU A 82 7.48 -14.09 -4.97
N ALA A 83 6.18 -13.87 -4.78
CA ALA A 83 5.16 -14.63 -5.51
C ALA A 83 5.24 -14.40 -7.03
N VAL A 84 5.49 -13.16 -7.47
CA VAL A 84 5.68 -12.84 -8.90
C VAL A 84 6.97 -13.47 -9.43
N GLU A 85 8.09 -13.34 -8.71
CA GLU A 85 9.38 -13.91 -9.12
C GLU A 85 9.32 -15.44 -9.24
N MET A 86 8.75 -16.12 -8.25
CA MET A 86 8.59 -17.57 -8.26
C MET A 86 7.68 -18.04 -9.41
N SER A 87 6.62 -17.29 -9.70
CA SER A 87 5.73 -17.56 -10.84
C SER A 87 6.47 -17.45 -12.18
N GLN A 88 7.27 -16.40 -12.36
CA GLN A 88 8.09 -16.21 -13.55
C GLN A 88 9.18 -17.28 -13.71
N LEU A 89 9.87 -17.64 -12.62
CA LEU A 89 10.88 -18.71 -12.62
C LEU A 89 10.27 -20.08 -12.99
N ALA A 90 9.00 -20.31 -12.65
CA ALA A 90 8.25 -21.50 -13.03
C ALA A 90 7.73 -21.47 -14.49
N GLY A 91 8.01 -20.41 -15.25
CA GLY A 91 7.57 -20.25 -16.64
C GLY A 91 6.13 -19.75 -16.81
N ASP A 92 5.50 -19.23 -15.74
CA ASP A 92 4.16 -18.62 -15.81
C ASP A 92 4.27 -17.12 -16.15
N GLU A 93 4.46 -16.82 -17.43
CA GLU A 93 4.59 -15.45 -17.92
C GLU A 93 3.33 -14.58 -17.68
N ASP A 94 2.17 -15.21 -17.48
CA ASP A 94 0.86 -14.57 -17.30
C ASP A 94 0.50 -14.34 -15.81
N LEU A 95 1.33 -14.79 -14.86
CA LEU A 95 1.10 -14.68 -13.42
C LEU A 95 -0.24 -15.27 -12.96
N ILE A 96 -0.68 -16.36 -13.60
CA ILE A 96 -1.94 -17.03 -13.26
C ILE A 96 -1.83 -17.72 -11.90
N THR A 97 -0.65 -18.22 -11.55
CA THR A 97 -0.36 -18.93 -10.29
C THR A 97 -0.21 -18.00 -9.08
N VAL A 98 -0.08 -16.68 -9.29
CA VAL A 98 0.03 -15.70 -8.20
C VAL A 98 -1.32 -15.54 -7.49
N ASP A 99 -1.43 -16.09 -6.28
CA ASP A 99 -2.61 -15.98 -5.42
C ASP A 99 -2.51 -14.73 -4.52
N VAL A 100 -2.78 -13.57 -5.11
CA VAL A 100 -2.82 -12.28 -4.39
C VAL A 100 -3.86 -12.31 -3.26
N GLY A 101 -4.99 -13.00 -3.44
CA GLY A 101 -6.03 -13.11 -2.42
C GLY A 101 -5.50 -13.76 -1.14
N ARG A 102 -4.79 -14.87 -1.27
CA ARG A 102 -4.12 -15.53 -0.15
C ARG A 102 -3.12 -14.62 0.56
N ILE A 103 -2.28 -13.91 -0.21
CA ILE A 103 -1.25 -13.01 0.37
C ILE A 103 -1.89 -11.91 1.24
N PHE A 104 -3.00 -11.32 0.78
CA PHE A 104 -3.74 -10.33 1.55
C PHE A 104 -4.42 -10.93 2.79
N LEU A 105 -5.02 -12.13 2.69
CA LEU A 105 -5.61 -12.82 3.84
C LEU A 105 -4.57 -13.16 4.92
N GLU A 106 -3.37 -13.58 4.51
CA GLU A 106 -2.26 -13.83 5.45
C GLU A 106 -1.70 -12.54 6.08
N SER A 107 -2.02 -11.37 5.50
CA SER A 107 -1.53 -10.07 5.95
C SER A 107 -2.60 -9.27 6.70
N GLU A 108 -3.72 -9.89 7.09
CA GLU A 108 -4.88 -9.23 7.70
C GLU A 108 -4.55 -8.33 8.90
N ARG A 109 -3.51 -8.67 9.69
CA ARG A 109 -3.05 -7.84 10.82
C ARG A 109 -2.72 -6.40 10.42
N MET A 110 -2.29 -6.17 9.17
CA MET A 110 -2.03 -4.83 8.65
C MET A 110 -3.28 -3.92 8.73
N LEU A 111 -4.48 -4.49 8.65
CA LEU A 111 -5.73 -3.72 8.66
C LEU A 111 -6.00 -3.08 10.01
N HIS A 112 -5.61 -3.74 11.12
CA HIS A 112 -5.67 -3.14 12.45
C HIS A 112 -4.68 -1.98 12.61
N ALA A 113 -3.49 -2.08 12.02
CA ALA A 113 -2.54 -0.97 11.99
C ALA A 113 -3.11 0.24 11.22
N PHE A 114 -3.78 0.00 10.09
CA PHE A 114 -4.50 1.04 9.35
C PHE A 114 -5.65 1.64 10.17
N GLU A 115 -6.45 0.82 10.83
CA GLU A 115 -7.56 1.28 11.68
C GLU A 115 -7.07 2.21 12.79
N SER A 116 -6.02 1.78 13.50
CA SER A 116 -5.35 2.55 14.54
C SER A 116 -4.81 3.89 14.01
N TYR A 117 -4.26 3.90 12.80
CA TYR A 117 -3.75 5.12 12.17
C TYR A 117 -4.87 6.07 11.71
N CYS A 118 -5.81 5.57 10.92
CA CYS A 118 -6.86 6.35 10.27
C CYS A 118 -7.79 7.05 11.27
N THR A 119 -8.14 6.36 12.36
CA THR A 119 -9.01 6.93 13.42
C THR A 119 -8.35 8.10 14.16
N ARG A 120 -7.01 8.13 14.26
CA ARG A 120 -6.26 9.20 14.93
C ARG A 120 -5.72 10.26 13.98
N GLN A 121 -5.73 10.01 12.67
CA GLN A 121 -5.10 10.87 11.67
C GLN A 121 -5.65 12.30 11.68
N GLY A 122 -6.97 12.47 11.84
CA GLY A 122 -7.58 13.80 11.88
C GLY A 122 -7.04 14.66 13.03
N GLY A 123 -6.86 14.07 14.21
CA GLY A 123 -6.27 14.73 15.37
C GLY A 123 -4.79 15.06 15.17
N ALA A 124 -4.02 14.12 14.60
CA ALA A 124 -2.61 14.32 14.26
C ALA A 124 -2.40 15.48 13.27
N SER A 125 -3.25 15.58 12.25
CA SER A 125 -3.20 16.67 11.26
C SER A 125 -3.49 18.03 11.90
N LEU A 126 -4.51 18.11 12.75
CA LEU A 126 -4.84 19.36 13.46
C LEU A 126 -3.71 19.79 14.41
N LEU A 127 -3.13 18.84 15.15
CA LEU A 127 -1.99 19.10 16.02
C LEU A 127 -0.80 19.65 15.24
N LEU A 128 -0.43 19.02 14.11
CA LEU A 128 0.65 19.50 13.25
C LEU A 128 0.40 20.93 12.78
N GLN A 129 -0.82 21.24 12.32
CA GLN A 129 -1.19 22.59 11.88
C GLN A 129 -1.06 23.65 12.99
N ASN A 130 -1.39 23.30 14.24
CA ASN A 130 -1.23 24.21 15.37
C ASN A 130 0.25 24.42 15.71
N LEU A 131 1.03 23.34 15.76
CA LEU A 131 2.47 23.41 16.04
C LEU A 131 3.24 24.20 14.96
N GLU A 132 2.85 24.09 13.69
CA GLU A 132 3.43 24.90 12.61
C GLU A 132 3.17 26.41 12.78
N LYS A 133 2.05 26.79 13.40
CA LYS A 133 1.74 28.21 13.69
C LYS A 133 2.53 28.72 14.90
N GLU A 134 2.70 27.87 15.91
CA GLU A 134 3.34 28.23 17.18
C GLU A 134 4.88 28.20 17.10
N LYS A 135 5.45 27.22 16.39
CA LYS A 135 6.88 26.94 16.37
C LYS A 135 7.50 27.37 15.04
N GLU A 136 8.11 28.55 15.02
CA GLU A 136 8.73 29.10 13.81
C GLU A 136 9.81 28.18 13.21
N LEU A 137 10.68 27.58 14.04
CA LEU A 137 11.73 26.67 13.56
C LEU A 137 11.17 25.42 12.87
N LEU A 138 10.06 24.87 13.39
CA LEU A 138 9.36 23.74 12.75
C LEU A 138 8.84 24.14 11.38
N ARG A 139 8.18 25.30 11.29
CA ARG A 139 7.62 25.83 10.04
C ARG A 139 8.72 26.07 8.99
N ILE A 140 9.85 26.64 9.40
CA ILE A 140 11.00 26.86 8.51
C ILE A 140 11.55 25.51 8.04
N PHE A 141 11.78 24.57 8.95
CA PHE A 141 12.25 23.23 8.62
C PHE A 141 11.35 22.56 7.57
N LEU A 142 10.04 22.51 7.81
CA LEU A 142 9.09 21.88 6.90
C LEU A 142 9.07 22.53 5.52
N LYS A 143 9.14 23.86 5.45
CA LYS A 143 9.18 24.60 4.19
C LYS A 143 10.48 24.34 3.42
N VAL A 144 11.63 24.39 4.09
CA VAL A 144 12.94 24.13 3.47
C VAL A 144 13.03 22.70 2.99
N SER A 145 12.65 21.72 3.82
CA SER A 145 12.59 20.32 3.42
C SER A 145 11.75 20.14 2.16
N GLN A 146 10.53 20.69 2.11
CA GLN A 146 9.66 20.59 0.94
C GLN A 146 10.28 21.18 -0.34
N MET A 147 11.03 22.28 -0.23
CA MET A 147 11.60 22.98 -1.39
C MET A 147 12.90 22.36 -1.90
N GLU A 148 13.79 22.00 -0.98
CA GLU A 148 15.18 21.64 -1.29
C GLU A 148 15.40 20.12 -1.36
N ASN A 149 14.55 19.32 -0.71
CA ASN A 149 14.71 17.87 -0.70
C ASN A 149 13.98 17.23 -1.90
N ALA A 150 14.75 16.83 -2.91
CA ALA A 150 14.24 16.19 -4.11
C ALA A 150 13.46 14.88 -3.83
N VAL A 151 13.80 14.16 -2.74
CA VAL A 151 13.12 12.92 -2.34
C VAL A 151 11.65 13.18 -1.99
N LEU A 152 11.35 14.37 -1.45
CA LEU A 152 9.99 14.74 -1.07
C LEU A 152 9.10 15.07 -2.27
N ARG A 153 9.67 15.21 -3.48
CA ARG A 153 8.90 15.48 -4.71
C ARG A 153 7.99 16.71 -4.57
N ARG A 154 8.44 17.72 -3.81
CA ARG A 154 7.69 18.94 -3.43
C ARG A 154 6.40 18.71 -2.63
N MET A 155 6.17 17.50 -2.10
CA MET A 155 5.05 17.22 -1.22
C MET A 155 5.38 17.66 0.21
N ASN A 156 4.40 18.21 0.93
CA ASN A 156 4.54 18.59 2.33
C ASN A 156 4.28 17.39 3.27
N LEU A 157 4.65 17.52 4.55
CA LEU A 157 4.46 16.47 5.55
C LEU A 157 3.01 16.01 5.64
N ASN A 158 2.04 16.94 5.66
CA ASN A 158 0.62 16.57 5.71
C ASN A 158 0.18 15.68 4.54
N SER A 159 0.70 15.92 3.33
CA SER A 159 0.43 15.06 2.17
C SER A 159 0.97 13.65 2.36
N PHE A 160 2.17 13.51 2.94
CA PHE A 160 2.73 12.19 3.26
C PHE A 160 1.92 11.48 4.36
N LEU A 161 1.50 12.19 5.40
CA LEU A 161 0.68 11.62 6.48
C LEU A 161 -0.71 11.16 6.00
N MET A 162 -1.18 11.64 4.85
CA MET A 162 -2.42 11.15 4.20
C MET A 162 -2.22 9.89 3.36
N VAL A 163 -0.99 9.52 3.01
CA VAL A 163 -0.72 8.37 2.14
C VAL A 163 -1.30 7.06 2.69
N PRO A 164 -1.20 6.72 4.00
CA PRO A 164 -1.82 5.51 4.54
C PRO A 164 -3.34 5.48 4.37
N VAL A 165 -4.01 6.61 4.67
CA VAL A 165 -5.47 6.77 4.52
C VAL A 165 -5.87 6.56 3.06
N GLN A 166 -5.10 7.12 2.12
CA GLN A 166 -5.34 6.92 0.70
C GLN A 166 -5.08 5.47 0.29
N ARG A 167 -4.00 4.84 0.78
CA ARG A 167 -3.57 3.50 0.36
C ARG A 167 -4.60 2.45 0.71
N VAL A 168 -5.12 2.45 1.93
CA VAL A 168 -6.09 1.42 2.37
C VAL A 168 -7.36 1.43 1.51
N THR A 169 -7.80 2.60 1.03
CA THR A 169 -8.95 2.71 0.10
C THR A 169 -8.66 2.18 -1.32
N LYS A 170 -7.40 2.02 -1.71
CA LYS A 170 -7.04 1.50 -3.05
C LYS A 170 -7.07 -0.01 -3.12
N TYR A 171 -6.85 -0.73 -2.02
CA TYR A 171 -6.81 -2.20 -2.06
C TYR A 171 -8.11 -2.81 -2.60
N PRO A 172 -9.32 -2.41 -2.14
CA PRO A 172 -10.55 -3.00 -2.68
C PRO A 172 -10.72 -2.77 -4.18
N LEU A 173 -10.32 -1.59 -4.68
CA LEU A 173 -10.40 -1.23 -6.10
C LEU A 173 -9.46 -2.09 -6.96
N LEU A 174 -8.23 -2.29 -6.49
CA LEU A 174 -7.24 -3.13 -7.16
C LEU A 174 -7.66 -4.60 -7.17
N LEU A 175 -8.13 -5.12 -6.03
CA LEU A 175 -8.63 -6.49 -5.90
C LEU A 175 -9.89 -6.72 -6.75
N ALA A 176 -10.80 -5.75 -6.83
CA ALA A 176 -11.98 -5.82 -7.71
C ALA A 176 -11.60 -5.85 -9.20
N ARG A 177 -10.63 -5.04 -9.62
CA ARG A 177 -10.08 -5.08 -10.99
C ARG A 177 -9.43 -6.44 -11.27
N LEU A 178 -8.59 -6.92 -10.36
CA LEU A 178 -7.92 -8.22 -10.49
C LEU A 178 -8.94 -9.37 -10.59
N LEU A 179 -9.98 -9.34 -9.77
CA LEU A 179 -11.05 -10.32 -9.80
C LEU A 179 -11.77 -10.34 -11.16
N LYS A 180 -12.05 -9.19 -11.77
CA LYS A 180 -12.68 -9.11 -13.11
C LYS A 180 -11.79 -9.67 -14.22
N ALA A 181 -10.47 -9.47 -14.10
CA ALA A 181 -9.48 -9.98 -15.04
C ALA A 181 -9.17 -11.48 -14.84
N THR A 182 -9.49 -12.06 -13.69
CA THR A 182 -9.20 -13.48 -13.37
C THR A 182 -10.20 -14.45 -14.03
N PRO A 183 -9.75 -15.43 -14.84
CA PRO A 183 -10.61 -16.41 -15.51
C PRO A 183 -11.47 -17.25 -14.56
N THR A 184 -12.58 -17.80 -15.03
CA THR A 184 -13.55 -18.56 -14.19
C THR A 184 -13.58 -20.07 -14.46
N VAL A 185 -12.82 -20.54 -15.46
CA VAL A 185 -13.06 -21.86 -16.10
C VAL A 185 -12.28 -23.01 -15.44
N ARG A 186 -11.19 -22.75 -14.71
CA ARG A 186 -10.41 -23.81 -14.05
C ARG A 186 -10.64 -23.83 -12.53
N ALA A 187 -10.71 -25.01 -11.94
CA ALA A 187 -11.04 -25.20 -10.52
C ALA A 187 -9.99 -24.60 -9.56
N ASP A 188 -8.70 -24.69 -9.88
CA ASP A 188 -7.60 -24.03 -9.17
C ASP A 188 -7.76 -22.50 -9.14
N VAL A 189 -8.24 -21.93 -10.26
CA VAL A 189 -8.47 -20.49 -10.40
C VAL A 189 -9.73 -20.04 -9.65
N GLN A 190 -10.73 -20.92 -9.50
CA GLN A 190 -11.94 -20.61 -8.72
C GLN A 190 -11.62 -20.43 -7.24
N GLU A 191 -10.73 -21.25 -6.69
CA GLU A 191 -10.34 -21.13 -5.29
C GLU A 191 -9.54 -19.83 -5.04
N GLY A 192 -8.61 -19.48 -5.94
CA GLY A 192 -7.93 -18.18 -5.89
C GLY A 192 -8.89 -16.98 -6.02
N ARG A 193 -9.94 -17.10 -6.86
CA ARG A 193 -11.01 -16.09 -6.93
C ARG A 193 -11.76 -15.93 -5.62
N LYS A 194 -12.13 -17.02 -4.94
CA LYS A 194 -12.81 -16.95 -3.64
C LYS A 194 -11.96 -16.24 -2.60
N ARG A 195 -10.65 -16.53 -2.56
CA ARG A 195 -9.72 -15.81 -1.67
C ARG A 195 -9.61 -14.34 -2.02
N LEU A 196 -9.58 -13.97 -3.30
CA LEU A 196 -9.61 -12.58 -3.74
C LEU A 196 -10.89 -11.85 -3.31
N GLU A 197 -12.04 -12.51 -3.47
CA GLU A 197 -13.34 -11.98 -3.03
C GLU A 197 -13.37 -11.80 -1.50
N GLN A 198 -12.93 -12.80 -0.75
CA GLN A 198 -12.85 -12.74 0.71
C GLN A 198 -11.89 -11.63 1.19
N ALA A 199 -10.69 -11.55 0.62
CA ALA A 199 -9.71 -10.52 0.95
C ALA A 199 -10.29 -9.12 0.72
N ARG A 200 -10.98 -8.92 -0.41
CA ARG A 200 -11.63 -7.65 -0.72
C ARG A 200 -12.69 -7.30 0.33
N SER A 201 -13.59 -8.24 0.64
CA SER A 201 -14.65 -8.02 1.61
C SER A 201 -14.12 -7.77 3.02
N ASN A 202 -13.05 -8.44 3.46
CA ASN A 202 -12.43 -8.17 4.76
C ASN A 202 -11.91 -6.73 4.83
N ILE A 203 -11.26 -6.24 3.77
CA ILE A 203 -10.75 -4.86 3.73
C ILE A 203 -11.90 -3.85 3.69
N GLU A 204 -12.95 -4.11 2.92
CA GLU A 204 -14.16 -3.27 2.86
C GLU A 204 -14.81 -3.13 4.24
N LEU A 205 -14.98 -4.24 4.98
CA LEU A 205 -15.54 -4.22 6.33
C LEU A 205 -14.70 -3.37 7.31
N HIS A 206 -13.37 -3.51 7.27
CA HIS A 206 -12.50 -2.67 8.11
C HIS A 206 -12.61 -1.18 7.73
N LEU A 207 -12.72 -0.86 6.44
CA LEU A 207 -12.92 0.52 5.99
C LEU A 207 -14.26 1.10 6.44
N GLU A 208 -15.32 0.30 6.45
CA GLU A 208 -16.62 0.73 6.98
C GLU A 208 -16.51 1.04 8.47
N HIS A 209 -15.84 0.19 9.26
CA HIS A 209 -15.61 0.45 10.68
C HIS A 209 -14.76 1.69 10.93
N MET A 210 -13.75 1.97 10.10
CA MET A 210 -12.92 3.18 10.21
C MET A 210 -13.68 4.48 9.93
N ASN A 211 -14.78 4.41 9.16
CA ASN A 211 -15.58 5.57 8.76
C ASN A 211 -16.87 5.75 9.59
N ALA A 212 -17.19 4.78 10.45
CA ALA A 212 -18.35 4.80 11.35
C ALA A 212 -18.08 5.65 12.59
#